data_AF-A0A0U2ZM87-F1
#
_entry.id   AF-A0A0U2ZM87-F1
#
_cell.length_a   1.000
_cell.length_b   1.000
_cell.length_c   1.000
_cell.angle_alpha   90.00
_cell.angle_beta   90.00
_cell.angle_gamma   90.00
#
_symmetry.space_group_name_H-M   'P 1'
#
loop_
_entity.id
_entity.type
_entity.pdbx_description
1 polymer ?
#
loop_
_entity_poly.entity_id
_entity_poly.type
_entity_poly.pdbx_seq_one_letter_code
_entity_poly.pdbx_strand_id
1 'polypeptide(L)' 'STPLVIGLVSYTFFGLDALGDEIEEPFGTQPNDLPLSSLSRTVEINLRESLGEVDLPPPLGPQNYALE' A
#
# COMPACT_ATOMS: atom_id res chain seq x y z
N SER A 1 -19.22 14.99 32.65
CA SER A 1 -18.15 15.42 31.71
C SER A 1 -17.08 14.36 31.45
N THR A 2 -16.88 13.41 32.35
CA THR A 2 -15.96 12.26 32.21
C THR A 2 -16.15 11.35 30.99
N PRO A 3 -17.36 11.03 30.47
CA PRO A 3 -17.49 10.09 29.35
C PRO A 3 -16.91 10.63 28.03
N LEU A 4 -16.88 11.94 27.84
CA LEU A 4 -16.31 12.58 26.65
C LEU A 4 -14.78 12.43 26.63
N VAL A 5 -14.13 12.63 27.78
CA VAL A 5 -12.69 12.46 27.93
C VAL A 5 -12.29 10.99 27.77
N ILE A 6 -13.07 10.07 28.36
CA ILE A 6 -12.83 8.63 28.20
C ILE A 6 -12.99 8.22 26.74
N GLY A 7 -14.05 8.66 26.05
CA GLY A 7 -14.27 8.36 24.64
C GLY A 7 -13.14 8.87 23.73
N LEU A 8 -12.64 10.08 23.99
CA LEU A 8 -11.51 10.65 23.25
C LEU A 8 -10.23 9.83 23.45
N VAL A 9 -9.91 9.48 24.70
CA VAL A 9 -8.71 8.70 25.01
C VAL A 9 -8.82 7.30 24.40
N SER A 10 -9.96 6.61 24.57
CA SER A 10 -10.19 5.30 23.98
C SER A 10 -10.06 5.31 22.46
N TYR A 11 -10.64 6.29 21.76
CA TYR A 11 -10.51 6.41 20.31
C TYR A 11 -9.06 6.53 19.86
N THR A 12 -8.25 7.36 20.53
CA THR A 12 -6.82 7.51 20.18
C THR A 12 -6.05 6.22 20.41
N PHE A 13 -6.29 5.50 21.50
CA PHE A 13 -5.59 4.25 21.79
C PHE A 13 -6.00 3.11 20.84
N PHE A 14 -7.29 2.93 20.57
CA PHE A 14 -7.74 1.93 19.60
C PHE A 14 -7.35 2.30 18.16
N GLY A 15 -7.36 3.58 17.82
CA GLY A 15 -6.87 4.06 16.52
C GLY A 15 -5.37 3.80 16.34
N LEU A 16 -4.57 4.00 17.40
CA LEU A 16 -3.13 3.71 17.37
C LEU A 16 -2.83 2.20 17.24
N ASP A 17 -3.64 1.36 17.90
CA ASP A 17 -3.58 -0.10 17.79
C ASP A 17 -3.86 -0.56 16.35
N ALA A 18 -4.98 -0.11 15.77
CA ALA A 18 -5.36 -0.45 14.39
C ALA A 18 -4.36 0.05 13.34
N LEU A 19 -3.77 1.24 13.54
CA LEU A 19 -2.70 1.74 12.68
C LEU A 19 -1.41 0.90 12.80
N GLY A 20 -1.15 0.34 13.98
CA GLY A 20 -0.04 -0.59 14.20
C GLY A 20 -0.23 -1.86 13.37
N ASP A 21 -1.42 -2.45 13.44
CA ASP A 21 -1.78 -3.66 12.70
C ASP A 21 -1.65 -3.48 11.18
N GLU A 22 -2.09 -2.34 10.63
CA GLU A 22 -1.93 -2.02 9.20
C GLU A 22 -0.46 -1.86 8.77
N ILE A 23 0.42 -1.36 9.65
CA ILE A 23 1.84 -1.19 9.34
C ILE A 23 2.62 -2.52 9.49
N GLU A 24 2.09 -3.47 10.27
CA GLU A 24 2.76 -4.76 10.54
C GLU A 24 2.82 -5.67 9.30
N GLU A 25 1.85 -5.57 8.37
CA GLU A 25 1.79 -6.41 7.17
C GLU A 25 1.86 -5.58 5.85
N PRO A 26 2.95 -4.83 5.61
CA PRO A 26 3.04 -3.91 4.47
C PRO A 26 3.11 -4.63 3.10
N PHE A 27 3.16 -5.96 3.07
CA PHE A 27 3.25 -6.80 1.88
C PHE A 27 1.97 -7.63 1.64
N GLY A 28 0.87 -7.26 2.30
CA GLY A 28 -0.42 -7.88 2.09
C GLY A 28 -1.07 -7.48 0.76
N THR A 29 -2.40 -7.58 0.73
CA THR A 29 -3.24 -7.27 -0.45
C THR A 29 -4.31 -6.22 -0.13
N GLN A 30 -4.21 -5.56 1.02
CA GLN A 30 -5.09 -4.48 1.40
C GLN A 30 -4.78 -3.21 0.61
N PRO A 31 -5.76 -2.29 0.45
CA PRO A 31 -5.55 -1.05 -0.30
C PRO A 31 -4.42 -0.15 0.21
N ASN A 32 -4.03 -0.29 1.48
CA ASN A 32 -2.96 0.48 2.12
C ASN A 32 -1.60 -0.23 2.07
N ASP A 33 -1.54 -1.47 1.56
CA ASP A 33 -0.33 -2.25 1.44
C ASP A 33 0.51 -1.79 0.25
N LEU A 34 1.78 -2.20 0.22
CA LEU A 34 2.69 -1.81 -0.85
C LEU A 34 2.25 -2.43 -2.19
N PRO A 35 2.27 -1.66 -3.29
CA PRO A 35 1.88 -2.15 -4.62
C PRO A 35 3.03 -2.96 -5.24
N LEU A 36 3.31 -4.13 -4.69
CA LEU A 36 4.43 -4.98 -5.06
C LEU A 36 4.38 -5.41 -6.53
N SER A 37 3.17 -5.60 -7.09
CA SER A 37 3.03 -6.03 -8.48
C SER A 37 3.37 -4.90 -9.45
N SER A 38 2.93 -3.67 -9.16
CA SER A 38 3.30 -2.46 -9.88
C SER A 38 4.80 -2.16 -9.78
N LEU A 39 5.40 -2.31 -8.60
CA LEU A 39 6.84 -2.16 -8.42
C LEU A 39 7.63 -3.22 -9.22
N SER A 40 7.20 -4.48 -9.17
CA SER A 40 7.80 -5.56 -9.95
C SER A 40 7.70 -5.29 -11.46
N ARG A 41 6.53 -4.85 -11.94
CA ARG A 41 6.34 -4.46 -13.35
C ARG A 41 7.25 -3.29 -13.73
N THR A 42 7.39 -2.30 -12.85
CA THR A 42 8.28 -1.16 -13.08
C THR A 42 9.73 -1.61 -13.21
N VAL A 43 10.20 -2.48 -12.32
CA VAL A 43 11.56 -3.05 -12.39
C VAL A 43 11.75 -3.86 -13.67
N GLU A 44 10.76 -4.67 -14.06
CA GLU A 44 10.78 -5.43 -15.31
C GLU A 44 10.94 -4.52 -16.54
N ILE A 45 10.14 -3.44 -16.62
CA ILE A 45 10.21 -2.47 -17.72
C ILE A 45 11.60 -1.81 -17.76
N ASN A 46 12.09 -1.30 -16.63
CA ASN A 46 13.40 -0.64 -16.57
C ASN A 46 14.54 -1.58 -16.99
N LEU A 47 14.46 -2.85 -16.60
CA LEU A 47 15.47 -3.85 -16.94
C LEU A 47 15.47 -4.18 -18.43
N ARG A 48 14.29 -4.38 -19.03
CA ARG A 48 14.12 -4.61 -20.47
C ARG A 48 14.53 -3.40 -21.31
N GLU A 49 14.20 -2.19 -20.85
CA GLU A 49 14.63 -0.93 -21.47
C GLU A 49 16.17 -0.81 -21.45
N SER A 50 16.80 -1.14 -20.31
CA SER A 50 18.27 -1.17 -20.18
C SER A 50 18.94 -2.20 -21.09
N LEU A 51 18.23 -3.27 -21.45
CA LEU A 51 18.67 -4.30 -22.40
C LEU A 51 18.41 -3.93 -23.88
N GLY A 52 17.74 -2.80 -24.13
CA GLY A 52 17.40 -2.34 -25.48
C GLY A 52 16.23 -3.10 -26.12
N GLU A 53 15.40 -3.78 -25.34
CA GLU A 53 14.20 -4.45 -25.84
C GLU A 53 13.13 -3.42 -26.24
N VAL A 54 12.49 -3.65 -27.38
CA VAL A 54 11.41 -2.80 -27.93
C VAL A 54 10.01 -3.28 -27.52
N ASP A 55 9.88 -4.52 -27.07
CA ASP A 55 8.62 -5.09 -26.60
C ASP A 55 8.55 -5.02 -25.07
N LEU A 56 8.17 -3.83 -24.57
CA LEU A 56 8.02 -3.58 -23.15
C LEU A 56 6.59 -3.89 -22.70
N PRO A 57 6.41 -4.63 -21.59
CA PRO A 57 5.08 -4.84 -21.04
C PRO A 57 4.49 -3.49 -20.58
N PRO A 58 3.17 -3.27 -20.75
CA PRO A 58 2.56 -2.02 -20.30
C PRO A 58 2.62 -1.89 -18.78
N PRO A 59 2.77 -0.66 -18.26
CA PRO A 59 2.67 -0.42 -16.82
C PRO A 59 1.28 -0.84 -16.31
N LEU A 60 1.24 -1.40 -15.10
CA LEU A 60 -0.03 -1.77 -14.47
C LEU A 60 -0.78 -0.49 -14.08
N GLY A 61 -2.01 -0.36 -14.58
CA GLY A 61 -2.89 0.75 -14.24
C GLY A 61 -3.55 0.55 -12.86
N PRO A 62 -4.09 1.63 -12.27
CA PRO A 62 -4.81 1.53 -11.01
C PRO A 62 -6.08 0.67 -11.16
N GLN A 63 -6.25 -0.30 -10.28
CA GLN A 63 -7.47 -1.08 -10.11
C GLN A 63 -8.16 -0.62 -8.83
N ASN A 64 -9.45 -0.25 -8.92
CA ASN A 64 -10.23 0.24 -7.76
C ASN A 64 -9.56 1.41 -6.99
N TYR A 65 -8.94 2.36 -7.71
CA TYR A 65 -8.20 3.51 -7.15
C TYR A 65 -6.89 3.16 -6.41
N ALA A 66 -6.50 1.89 -6.36
CA ALA A 66 -5.23 1.42 -5.81
C ALA A 66 -4.33 0.86 -6.92
N LEU A 67 -3.02 0.88 -6.70
CA LEU A 67 -2.07 0.12 -7.50
C LEU A 67 -1.90 -1.23 -6.80
N GLU A 68 -2.00 -2.34 -7.52
CA GLU A 68 -1.68 -3.67 -6.98
C GLU A 68 -0.23 -4.04 -7.31
#